data_AF-A0A0C2Z9W4-F1
#
_entry.id   AF-A0A0C2Z9W4-F1
#
_cell.length_a   1.000
_cell.length_b   1.000
_cell.length_c   1.000
_cell.angle_alpha   90.00
_cell.angle_beta   90.00
_cell.angle_gamma   90.00
#
_symmetry.space_group_name_H-M   'P 1'
#
loop_
_entity.id
_entity.type
_entity.pdbx_description
1 polymer ?
#
loop_
_entity_poly.entity_id
_entity_poly.type
_entity_poly.pdbx_seq_one_letter_code
_entity_poly.pdbx_strand_id
1 'polypeptide(L)'
;MSRTSASGGGAPSRRTITAQLFPSEATTPWSDLSSKQRRAVLRQEESLYTWKISRSTDAIYASKCESTVYVTPSLDPHPCSECDALYSIHKFQVAINRPMPDETNMKYVPKAYRCPELGEIYLKYKGVRELVEKDDGRSPWLKFAQRVINGDFKSETLLGMVEALVIKSDRLRKGKGLQNMKYSSTFTNFCNLLASTSTRAYQTFRRHFGGQVMSNIRFVVCPLSFL
;
A
#
# COMPACT_ATOMS: atom_id res chain seq x y z
N MET A 1 9.78 3.24 14.44
CA MET A 1 8.48 2.62 14.85
C MET A 1 7.57 2.12 13.71
N SER A 2 8.09 1.59 12.60
CA SER A 2 7.29 1.26 11.40
C SER A 2 6.28 0.11 11.55
N ARG A 3 6.41 -0.76 12.56
CA ARG A 3 5.65 -2.01 12.69
C ARG A 3 4.18 -1.88 13.09
N THR A 4 3.82 -0.94 13.96
CA THR A 4 2.48 -0.93 14.61
C THR A 4 1.89 0.45 14.67
N SER A 5 0.65 0.66 14.18
CA SER A 5 -0.05 1.93 14.35
C SER A 5 -0.65 2.13 15.75
N ALA A 6 -0.40 1.21 16.69
CA ALA A 6 -0.87 1.36 18.06
C ALA A 6 -0.28 2.61 18.74
N SER A 7 -1.09 3.28 19.56
CA SER A 7 -0.68 4.45 20.35
C SER A 7 0.03 4.08 21.65
N GLY A 8 0.01 2.81 22.06
CA GLY A 8 0.61 2.35 23.31
C GLY A 8 0.36 0.87 23.59
N GLY A 9 0.64 0.46 24.83
CA GLY A 9 0.37 -0.91 25.29
C GLY A 9 0.55 -1.10 26.79
N GLY A 10 0.42 -2.34 27.25
CA GLY A 10 0.58 -2.73 28.66
C GLY A 10 -0.72 -2.80 29.46
N ALA A 11 -1.84 -2.35 28.89
CA ALA A 11 -3.16 -2.40 29.52
C ALA A 11 -3.61 -3.85 29.84
N PRO A 12 -4.55 -4.00 30.81
CA PRO A 12 -5.24 -5.27 31.04
C PRO A 12 -5.98 -5.77 29.79
N SER A 13 -6.32 -7.06 29.78
CA SER A 13 -7.08 -7.62 28.66
C SER A 13 -8.42 -6.91 28.49
N ARG A 14 -8.89 -6.77 27.24
CA ARG A 14 -10.22 -6.19 26.97
C ARG A 14 -11.34 -6.89 27.72
N ARG A 15 -11.25 -8.21 27.94
CA ARG A 15 -12.21 -8.96 28.75
C ARG A 15 -12.24 -8.49 30.20
N THR A 16 -11.07 -8.25 30.79
CA THR A 16 -10.95 -7.69 32.15
C THR A 16 -11.56 -6.28 32.21
N ILE A 17 -11.27 -5.44 31.22
CA ILE A 17 -11.81 -4.07 31.14
C ILE A 17 -13.33 -4.09 30.95
N THR A 18 -13.86 -4.96 30.08
CA THR A 18 -15.31 -5.15 29.90
C THR A 18 -15.97 -5.56 31.22
N ALA A 19 -15.41 -6.53 31.94
CA ALA A 19 -15.97 -6.97 33.22
C ALA A 19 -15.98 -5.85 34.28
N GLN A 20 -15.01 -4.93 34.25
CA GLN A 20 -14.96 -3.77 35.15
C GLN A 20 -15.98 -2.69 34.77
N LEU A 21 -16.12 -2.38 33.48
CA LEU A 21 -17.03 -1.32 33.01
C LEU A 21 -18.49 -1.78 32.93
N PHE A 22 -18.71 -3.05 32.60
CA PHE A 22 -20.02 -3.65 32.34
C PHE A 22 -20.11 -5.03 33.00
N PRO A 23 -20.31 -5.10 34.34
CA PRO A 23 -20.31 -6.37 35.07
C PRO A 23 -21.34 -7.38 34.55
N SER A 24 -22.50 -6.92 34.07
CA SER A 24 -23.54 -7.77 33.46
C SER A 24 -23.12 -8.41 32.13
N GLU A 25 -22.05 -7.92 31.50
CA GLU A 25 -21.54 -8.35 30.20
C GLU A 25 -20.14 -8.99 30.32
N ALA A 26 -19.73 -9.38 31.54
CA ALA A 26 -18.36 -9.84 31.81
C ALA A 26 -17.96 -11.12 31.02
N THR A 27 -18.94 -11.94 30.67
CA THR A 27 -18.76 -13.16 29.85
C THR A 27 -19.05 -12.93 28.36
N THR A 28 -19.57 -11.77 27.99
CA THR A 28 -19.98 -11.46 26.62
C THR A 28 -18.74 -11.32 25.73
N PRO A 29 -18.69 -12.05 24.58
CA PRO A 29 -17.54 -11.97 23.68
C PRO A 29 -17.48 -10.59 23.01
N TRP A 30 -16.28 -10.19 22.58
CA TRP A 30 -16.05 -8.87 21.96
C TRP A 30 -16.96 -8.61 20.74
N SER A 31 -17.27 -9.66 19.98
CA SER A 31 -18.14 -9.65 18.80
C SER A 31 -19.60 -9.30 19.09
N ASP A 32 -20.02 -9.43 20.34
CA ASP A 32 -21.43 -9.29 20.72
C ASP A 32 -21.67 -7.98 21.47
N LEU A 33 -20.59 -7.33 21.96
CA LEU A 33 -20.65 -5.98 22.50
C LEU A 33 -21.13 -4.97 21.45
N SER A 34 -21.99 -4.05 21.88
CA SER A 34 -22.44 -2.94 21.04
C SER A 34 -21.27 -2.02 20.66
N SER A 35 -21.43 -1.29 19.55
CA SER A 35 -20.44 -0.30 19.10
C SER A 35 -20.16 0.80 20.13
N LYS A 36 -21.10 1.09 21.05
CA LYS A 36 -20.89 2.03 22.15
C LYS A 36 -20.01 1.41 23.25
N GLN A 37 -20.31 0.18 23.67
CA GLN A 37 -19.52 -0.54 24.67
C GLN A 37 -18.08 -0.79 24.18
N ARG A 38 -17.90 -1.24 22.94
CA ARG A 38 -16.56 -1.41 22.35
C ARG A 38 -15.73 -0.13 22.42
N ARG A 39 -16.32 1.01 22.07
CA ARG A 39 -15.64 2.31 22.15
C ARG A 39 -15.27 2.68 23.58
N ALA A 40 -16.14 2.41 24.56
CA ALA A 40 -15.84 2.66 25.97
C ALA A 40 -14.66 1.80 26.44
N VAL A 41 -14.64 0.51 26.10
CA VAL A 41 -13.54 -0.41 26.43
C VAL A 41 -12.23 0.05 25.79
N LEU A 42 -12.23 0.46 24.52
CA LEU A 42 -11.02 0.94 23.84
C LEU A 42 -10.46 2.23 24.50
N ARG A 43 -11.33 3.16 24.89
CA ARG A 43 -10.91 4.38 25.60
C ARG A 43 -10.29 4.05 26.95
N GLN A 44 -10.87 3.09 27.67
CA GLN A 44 -10.34 2.65 28.96
C GLN A 44 -9.04 1.84 28.79
N GLU A 45 -8.92 1.04 27.74
CA GLU A 45 -7.66 0.37 27.39
C GLU A 45 -6.55 1.40 27.17
N GLU A 46 -6.82 2.46 26.43
CA GLU A 46 -5.86 3.53 26.16
C GLU A 46 -5.48 4.35 27.40
N SER A 47 -6.43 4.63 28.29
CA SER A 47 -6.14 5.32 29.56
C SER A 47 -5.29 4.47 30.51
N LEU A 48 -5.37 3.14 30.38
CA LEU A 48 -4.63 2.16 31.20
C LEU A 48 -3.31 1.68 30.55
N TYR A 49 -2.87 2.29 29.45
CA TYR A 49 -1.57 1.96 28.89
C TYR A 49 -0.44 2.21 29.89
N THR A 50 0.53 1.31 29.91
CA THR A 50 1.76 1.45 30.70
C THR A 50 2.83 2.21 29.93
N TRP A 51 2.84 2.07 28.60
CA TRP A 51 3.70 2.84 27.71
C TRP A 51 2.91 3.42 26.54
N LYS A 52 3.37 4.56 26.05
CA LYS A 52 2.82 5.30 24.90
C LYS A 52 3.88 5.41 23.81
N ILE A 53 3.42 5.36 22.57
CA ILE A 53 4.26 5.38 21.38
C ILE A 53 4.09 6.75 20.73
N SER A 54 5.14 7.57 20.76
CA SER A 54 5.16 8.87 20.10
C SER A 54 5.74 8.73 18.69
N ARG A 55 4.89 8.95 17.69
CA ARG A 55 5.32 8.91 16.28
C ARG A 55 6.06 10.18 15.84
N SER A 56 5.82 11.32 16.50
CA SER A 56 6.47 12.59 16.15
C SER A 56 7.95 12.60 16.55
N THR A 57 8.29 11.92 17.65
CA THR A 57 9.66 11.84 18.18
C THR A 57 10.32 10.47 17.95
N ASP A 58 9.62 9.55 17.28
CA ASP A 58 10.00 8.13 17.12
C ASP A 58 10.45 7.47 18.43
N ALA A 59 9.81 7.82 19.55
CA ALA A 59 10.22 7.42 20.90
C ALA A 59 9.06 6.81 21.71
N ILE A 60 9.39 5.85 22.58
CA ILE A 60 8.44 5.23 23.52
C ILE A 60 8.64 5.88 24.89
N TYR A 61 7.52 6.23 25.53
CA TYR A 61 7.53 6.81 26.87
C TYR A 61 6.69 5.94 27.80
N ALA A 62 7.06 5.88 29.07
CA ALA A 62 6.15 5.40 30.10
C ALA A 62 4.95 6.35 30.17
N SER A 63 3.76 5.83 30.50
CA SER A 63 2.58 6.68 30.69
C SER A 63 2.73 7.68 31.83
N LYS A 64 3.64 7.39 32.77
CA LYS A 64 4.03 8.26 33.90
C LYS A 64 5.39 8.95 33.67
N CYS A 65 5.83 9.10 32.43
CA CYS A 65 7.08 9.77 32.09
C CYS A 65 7.19 11.14 32.77
N GLU A 66 8.31 11.40 33.44
CA GLU A 66 8.58 12.65 34.14
C GLU A 66 8.76 13.84 33.18
N SER A 67 8.90 13.58 31.87
CA SER A 67 9.08 14.55 30.77
C SER A 67 10.38 15.36 30.80
N THR A 68 10.96 15.54 31.98
CA THR A 68 12.23 16.23 32.21
C THR A 68 13.17 15.33 33.00
N VAL A 69 14.45 15.37 32.66
CA VAL A 69 15.51 14.67 33.39
C VAL A 69 16.62 15.64 33.72
N TYR A 70 17.20 15.53 34.92
CA TYR A 70 18.37 16.29 35.29
C TYR A 70 19.60 15.63 34.69
N VAL A 71 20.31 16.38 33.85
CA VAL A 71 21.53 15.90 33.17
C VAL A 71 22.71 16.66 33.74
N THR A 72 23.69 15.92 34.26
CA THR A 72 25.00 16.50 34.60
C THR A 72 25.82 16.62 33.31
N PRO A 73 26.54 17.74 33.07
CA PRO A 73 27.23 18.00 31.80
C PRO A 73 28.26 16.93 31.38
N SER A 74 28.69 16.10 32.33
CA SER A 74 29.71 15.06 32.14
C SER A 74 29.16 13.66 31.87
N LEU A 75 27.83 13.47 31.87
CA LEU A 75 27.18 12.18 31.68
C LEU A 75 26.16 12.24 30.53
N ASP A 76 26.05 11.14 29.80
CA ASP A 76 25.01 10.99 28.81
C ASP A 76 23.63 11.01 29.49
N PRO A 77 22.64 11.70 28.89
CA PRO A 77 21.30 11.78 29.44
C PRO A 77 20.64 10.39 29.44
N HIS A 78 20.33 9.88 30.63
CA HIS A 78 19.53 8.68 30.78
C HIS A 78 18.03 9.01 30.76
N PRO A 79 17.16 8.06 30.32
CA PRO A 79 15.72 8.20 30.47
C PRO A 79 15.32 8.41 31.93
N CYS A 80 14.16 9.04 32.17
CA CYS A 80 13.61 9.12 33.53
C CYS A 80 13.35 7.72 34.10
N SER A 81 13.26 7.63 35.43
CA SER A 81 13.14 6.36 36.15
C SER A 81 11.96 5.51 35.67
N GLU A 82 10.81 6.14 35.42
CA GLU A 82 9.60 5.48 34.90
C GLU A 82 9.79 4.92 33.48
N CYS A 83 10.50 5.64 32.61
CA CYS A 83 10.81 5.17 31.25
C CYS A 83 11.85 4.05 31.26
N ASP A 84 12.84 4.14 32.13
CA ASP A 84 13.87 3.09 32.28
C ASP A 84 13.25 1.80 32.83
N ALA A 85 12.33 1.91 33.79
CA ALA A 85 11.59 0.79 34.37
C ALA A 85 10.77 -0.01 33.33
N LEU A 86 10.42 0.57 32.17
CA LEU A 86 9.74 -0.17 31.10
C LEU A 86 10.53 -1.39 30.64
N TYR A 87 11.86 -1.32 30.62
CA TYR A 87 12.71 -2.44 30.22
C TYR A 87 12.59 -3.65 31.15
N SER A 88 12.13 -3.45 32.38
CA SER A 88 11.87 -4.54 33.33
C SER A 88 10.50 -5.21 33.13
N ILE A 89 9.61 -4.62 32.32
CA ILE A 89 8.27 -5.15 32.09
C ILE A 89 8.31 -6.22 31.01
N HIS A 90 8.05 -7.48 31.38
CA HIS A 90 8.08 -8.60 30.44
C HIS A 90 7.17 -8.40 29.20
N LYS A 91 5.95 -7.87 29.39
CA LYS A 91 5.05 -7.56 28.27
C LYS A 91 5.64 -6.53 27.30
N PHE A 92 6.41 -5.57 27.83
CA PHE A 92 7.09 -4.57 27.02
C PHE A 92 8.23 -5.20 26.22
N GLN A 93 9.08 -5.99 26.87
CA GLN A 93 10.15 -6.76 26.22
C GLN A 93 9.62 -7.63 25.07
N VAL A 94 8.53 -8.38 25.31
CA VAL A 94 7.87 -9.19 24.28
C VAL A 94 7.36 -8.32 23.13
N ALA A 95 6.83 -7.12 23.41
CA ALA A 95 6.31 -6.22 22.38
C ALA A 95 7.41 -5.62 21.49
N ILE A 96 8.56 -5.24 22.06
CA ILE A 96 9.68 -4.66 21.32
C ILE A 96 10.46 -5.72 20.53
N ASN A 97 10.56 -6.94 21.05
CA ASN A 97 11.31 -8.03 20.41
C ASN A 97 10.52 -8.77 19.31
N ARG A 98 9.25 -8.45 19.08
CA ARG A 98 8.46 -9.05 18.00
C ARG A 98 8.92 -8.54 16.63
N PRO A 99 9.35 -9.44 15.71
CA PRO A 99 9.76 -9.04 14.37
C PRO A 99 8.58 -8.52 13.54
N MET A 100 8.89 -7.80 12.46
CA MET A 100 7.91 -7.45 11.44
C MET A 100 7.39 -8.77 10.80
N PRO A 101 6.07 -8.95 10.63
CA PRO A 101 5.55 -10.12 9.93
C PRO A 101 5.97 -10.08 8.46
N ASP A 102 6.25 -11.25 7.89
CA ASP A 102 6.49 -11.41 6.46
C ASP A 102 5.30 -10.91 5.63
N GLU A 103 5.54 -10.51 4.37
CA GLU A 103 4.50 -10.00 3.48
C GLU A 103 3.31 -10.96 3.32
N THR A 104 3.57 -12.27 3.22
CA THR A 104 2.55 -13.33 3.14
C THR A 104 1.66 -13.39 4.38
N ASN A 105 2.20 -13.00 5.53
CA ASN A 105 1.55 -13.00 6.83
C ASN A 105 0.91 -11.65 7.17
N MET A 106 1.24 -10.57 6.45
CA MET A 106 0.65 -9.24 6.68
C MET A 106 -0.88 -9.25 6.58
N LYS A 107 -1.47 -10.15 5.79
CA LYS A 107 -2.94 -10.30 5.69
C LYS A 107 -3.61 -10.62 7.02
N TYR A 108 -2.92 -11.30 7.94
CA TYR A 108 -3.44 -11.67 9.26
C TYR A 108 -3.30 -10.59 10.33
N VAL A 109 -2.59 -9.48 10.05
CA VAL A 109 -2.45 -8.37 11.00
C VAL A 109 -3.83 -7.76 11.23
N PRO A 110 -4.34 -7.71 12.49
CA PRO A 110 -5.65 -7.13 12.76
C PRO A 110 -5.77 -5.70 12.25
N LYS A 111 -6.92 -5.35 11.65
CA LYS A 111 -7.18 -4.01 11.08
C LYS A 111 -6.97 -2.89 12.11
N ALA A 112 -7.22 -3.15 13.39
CA ALA A 112 -7.02 -2.21 14.49
C ALA A 112 -5.56 -1.77 14.71
N TYR A 113 -4.59 -2.55 14.22
CA TYR A 113 -3.16 -2.22 14.28
C TYR A 113 -2.60 -1.70 12.94
N ARG A 114 -3.50 -1.41 12.00
CA ARG A 114 -3.21 -0.72 10.74
C ARG A 114 -3.77 0.70 10.87
N CYS A 115 -3.12 1.68 10.24
CA CYS A 115 -3.67 3.04 10.13
C CYS A 115 -4.38 3.18 8.78
N PRO A 116 -5.72 3.03 8.73
CA PRO A 116 -6.45 3.13 7.47
C PRO A 116 -6.32 4.52 6.84
N GLU A 117 -6.26 5.58 7.66
CA GLU A 117 -6.17 6.96 7.19
C GLU A 117 -4.88 7.22 6.39
N LEU A 118 -3.74 6.68 6.86
CA LEU A 118 -2.48 6.75 6.12
C LEU A 118 -2.56 5.99 4.79
N GLY A 119 -3.23 4.84 4.77
CA GLY A 119 -3.48 4.07 3.55
C GLY A 119 -4.29 4.88 2.52
N GLU A 120 -5.41 5.45 2.95
CA GLU A 120 -6.29 6.30 2.13
C GLU A 120 -5.55 7.53 1.58
N ILE A 121 -4.78 8.22 2.43
CA ILE A 121 -3.97 9.38 2.01
C ILE A 121 -2.94 8.95 0.96
N TYR A 122 -2.25 7.84 1.18
CA TYR A 122 -1.26 7.32 0.24
C TYR A 122 -1.89 6.94 -1.10
N LEU A 123 -3.01 6.21 -1.08
CA LEU A 123 -3.75 5.81 -2.29
C LEU A 123 -4.25 7.04 -3.06
N LYS A 124 -4.73 8.07 -2.34
CA LYS A 124 -5.14 9.35 -2.94
C LYS A 124 -3.95 10.08 -3.57
N TYR A 125 -2.83 10.20 -2.87
CA TYR A 125 -1.62 10.86 -3.38
C TYR A 125 -1.05 10.16 -4.61
N LYS A 126 -1.05 8.82 -4.62
CA LYS A 126 -0.61 8.01 -5.78
C LYS A 126 -1.65 7.93 -6.90
N GLY A 127 -2.85 8.49 -6.71
CA GLY A 127 -3.92 8.47 -7.72
C GLY A 127 -4.51 7.09 -7.99
N VAL A 128 -4.33 6.13 -7.07
CA VAL A 128 -4.78 4.73 -7.22
C VAL A 128 -6.00 4.41 -6.35
N ARG A 129 -6.53 5.40 -5.62
CA ARG A 129 -7.70 5.23 -4.75
C ARG A 129 -8.87 4.57 -5.46
N GLU A 130 -9.26 5.08 -6.63
CA GLU A 130 -10.41 4.54 -7.37
C GLU A 130 -10.15 3.11 -7.88
N LEU A 131 -8.89 2.78 -8.19
CA LEU A 131 -8.49 1.44 -8.62
C LEU A 131 -8.55 0.42 -7.48
N VAL A 132 -8.33 0.84 -6.23
CA VAL A 132 -8.23 -0.04 -5.06
C VAL A 132 -9.52 -0.10 -4.25
N GLU A 133 -10.21 1.03 -4.07
CA GLU A 133 -11.39 1.14 -3.19
C GLU A 133 -12.73 1.11 -3.93
N LYS A 134 -12.78 1.62 -5.17
CA LYS A 134 -14.02 1.63 -5.97
C LYS A 134 -14.13 0.45 -6.93
N ASP A 135 -13.07 -0.35 -7.06
CA ASP A 135 -13.15 -1.59 -7.82
C ASP A 135 -13.77 -2.68 -6.92
N ASP A 136 -15.07 -2.95 -7.10
CA ASP A 136 -15.81 -4.02 -6.39
C ASP A 136 -15.31 -5.45 -6.76
N GLY A 137 -14.11 -5.58 -7.34
CA GLY A 137 -13.58 -6.82 -7.90
C GLY A 137 -14.25 -7.25 -9.22
N ARG A 138 -15.16 -6.43 -9.73
CA ARG A 138 -15.85 -6.63 -11.02
C ARG A 138 -15.09 -5.95 -12.16
N SER A 139 -14.35 -4.88 -11.88
CA SER A 139 -13.60 -4.19 -12.92
C SER A 139 -12.38 -5.03 -13.31
N PRO A 140 -12.03 -5.08 -14.60
CA PRO A 140 -10.86 -5.82 -15.04
C PRO A 140 -9.54 -5.10 -14.68
N TRP A 141 -9.58 -3.82 -14.30
CA TRP A 141 -8.38 -2.97 -14.21
C TRP A 141 -7.43 -3.36 -13.09
N LEU A 142 -7.93 -3.59 -11.87
CA LEU A 142 -7.07 -4.01 -10.76
C LEU A 142 -6.47 -5.40 -11.04
N LYS A 143 -7.30 -6.33 -11.55
CA LYS A 143 -6.86 -7.67 -11.94
C LYS A 143 -5.83 -7.61 -13.06
N PHE A 144 -6.02 -6.75 -14.06
CA PHE A 144 -5.07 -6.55 -15.13
C PHE A 144 -3.72 -6.09 -14.58
N ALA A 145 -3.71 -5.06 -13.72
CA ALA A 145 -2.48 -4.57 -13.09
C ALA A 145 -1.77 -5.66 -12.27
N GLN A 146 -2.51 -6.43 -11.45
CA GLN A 146 -1.98 -7.56 -10.68
C GLN A 146 -1.35 -8.62 -11.59
N ARG A 147 -2.05 -9.04 -12.65
CA ARG A 147 -1.58 -10.05 -13.60
C ARG A 147 -0.35 -9.60 -14.39
N VAL A 148 -0.27 -8.32 -14.74
CA VAL A 148 0.93 -7.75 -15.38
C VAL A 148 2.13 -7.81 -14.42
N ILE A 149 1.96 -7.41 -13.16
CA ILE A 149 3.03 -7.44 -12.14
C ILE A 149 3.48 -8.87 -11.85
N ASN A 150 2.53 -9.82 -11.80
CA ASN A 150 2.82 -11.23 -11.58
C ASN A 150 3.47 -11.92 -12.82
N GLY A 151 3.51 -11.24 -13.96
CA GLY A 151 4.06 -11.80 -15.20
C GLY A 151 3.13 -12.80 -15.91
N ASP A 152 1.83 -12.78 -15.60
CA ASP A 152 0.85 -13.70 -16.20
C ASP A 152 0.67 -13.45 -17.71
N PHE A 153 0.92 -12.20 -18.16
CA PHE A 153 0.88 -11.84 -19.57
C PHE A 153 2.25 -12.03 -20.24
N LYS A 154 2.39 -13.12 -21.00
CA LYS A 154 3.60 -13.41 -21.79
C LYS A 154 3.70 -12.65 -23.11
N SER A 155 2.62 -12.01 -23.55
CA SER A 155 2.59 -11.29 -24.83
C SER A 155 3.27 -9.93 -24.70
N GLU A 156 4.57 -9.89 -25.02
CA GLU A 156 5.34 -8.65 -25.09
C GLU A 156 4.75 -7.62 -26.06
N THR A 157 4.11 -8.08 -27.14
CA THR A 157 3.42 -7.20 -28.10
C THR A 157 2.24 -6.48 -27.44
N LEU A 158 1.43 -7.20 -26.67
CA LEU A 158 0.30 -6.61 -25.94
C LEU A 158 0.80 -5.60 -24.89
N LEU A 159 1.81 -5.98 -24.11
CA LEU A 159 2.39 -5.10 -23.09
C LEU A 159 3.01 -3.85 -23.72
N GLY A 160 3.75 -3.99 -24.83
CA GLY A 160 4.31 -2.86 -25.57
C GLY A 160 3.26 -1.95 -26.19
N MET A 161 2.11 -2.50 -26.61
CA MET A 161 0.97 -1.70 -27.06
C MET A 161 0.36 -0.89 -25.92
N VAL A 162 0.14 -1.51 -24.75
CA VAL A 162 -0.40 -0.84 -23.57
C VAL A 162 0.57 0.27 -23.10
N GLU A 163 1.87 0.00 -23.09
CA GLU A 163 2.90 1.00 -22.78
C GLU A 163 2.83 2.21 -23.74
N ALA A 164 2.73 1.96 -25.05
CA ALA A 164 2.59 3.02 -26.05
C ALA A 164 1.33 3.87 -25.82
N LEU A 165 0.20 3.25 -25.46
CA LEU A 165 -1.04 3.94 -25.13
C LEU A 165 -0.90 4.83 -23.90
N VAL A 166 -0.27 4.32 -22.83
CA VAL A 166 -0.01 5.09 -21.61
C VAL A 166 0.86 6.30 -21.93
N ILE A 167 2.00 6.13 -22.63
CA ILE A 167 2.87 7.24 -23.02
C ILE A 167 2.14 8.27 -23.89
N LYS A 168 1.32 7.82 -24.85
CA LYS A 168 0.51 8.69 -25.71
C LYS A 168 -0.45 9.54 -24.86
N SER A 169 -1.20 8.92 -23.95
CA SER A 169 -2.13 9.64 -23.07
C SER A 169 -1.43 10.66 -22.18
N ASP A 170 -0.27 10.30 -21.62
CA ASP A 170 0.51 11.18 -20.75
C ASP A 170 1.10 12.39 -21.48
N ARG A 171 1.54 12.19 -22.73
CA ARG A 171 2.00 13.30 -23.58
C ARG A 171 0.88 14.26 -23.92
N LEU A 172 -0.27 13.74 -24.35
CA LEU A 172 -1.44 14.56 -24.68
C LEU A 172 -1.94 15.33 -23.45
N ARG A 173 -2.01 14.69 -22.28
CA ARG A 173 -2.35 15.34 -21.00
C ARG A 173 -1.39 16.49 -20.65
N LYS A 174 -0.11 16.37 -21.03
CA LYS A 174 0.92 17.40 -20.83
C LYS A 174 0.99 18.41 -21.98
N GLY A 175 0.07 18.38 -22.94
CA GLY A 175 0.10 19.25 -24.12
C GLY A 175 1.28 19.00 -25.07
N LYS A 176 1.93 17.84 -24.97
CA LYS A 176 3.10 17.48 -25.80
C LYS A 176 2.66 16.72 -27.06
N GLY A 177 3.34 17.01 -28.17
CA GLY A 177 3.20 16.23 -29.40
C GLY A 177 3.69 14.79 -29.28
N LEU A 178 3.31 13.96 -30.26
CA LEU A 178 3.68 12.53 -30.34
C LEU A 178 5.00 12.26 -31.07
N GLN A 179 5.74 13.31 -31.44
CA GLN A 179 7.03 13.20 -32.09
C GLN A 179 8.06 12.54 -31.18
N ASN A 180 8.95 11.71 -31.74
CA ASN A 180 9.99 10.99 -30.98
C ASN A 180 9.43 10.16 -29.80
N MET A 181 8.26 9.54 -29.97
CA MET A 181 7.77 8.54 -29.03
C MET A 181 8.54 7.23 -29.25
N LYS A 182 9.06 6.65 -28.16
CA LYS A 182 9.72 5.35 -28.20
C LYS A 182 8.66 4.24 -28.11
N TYR A 183 8.93 3.14 -28.79
CA TYR A 183 8.09 1.95 -28.83
C TYR A 183 8.98 0.73 -28.56
N SER A 184 8.42 -0.32 -27.95
CA SER A 184 9.16 -1.58 -27.80
C SER A 184 9.45 -2.19 -29.18
N SER A 185 10.52 -2.99 -29.27
CA SER A 185 10.89 -3.69 -30.50
C SER A 185 9.79 -4.65 -30.95
N THR A 186 9.21 -5.41 -30.02
CA THR A 186 8.15 -6.39 -30.30
C THR A 186 6.89 -5.71 -30.83
N PHE A 187 6.48 -4.59 -30.24
CA PHE A 187 5.35 -3.80 -30.74
C PHE A 187 5.66 -3.14 -32.09
N THR A 188 6.89 -2.68 -32.32
CA THR A 188 7.33 -2.13 -33.60
C THR A 188 7.27 -3.18 -34.71
N ASN A 189 7.74 -4.40 -34.43
CA ASN A 189 7.70 -5.51 -35.37
C ASN A 189 6.25 -5.89 -35.74
N PHE A 190 5.35 -5.91 -34.75
CA PHE A 190 3.92 -6.10 -34.99
C PHE A 190 3.32 -5.00 -35.89
N CYS A 191 3.63 -3.73 -35.61
CA CYS A 191 3.19 -2.61 -36.45
C CYS A 191 3.71 -2.74 -37.89
N ASN A 192 4.97 -3.13 -38.06
CA ASN A 192 5.58 -3.36 -39.37
C ASN A 192 4.88 -4.49 -40.14
N LEU A 193 4.61 -5.62 -39.46
CA LEU A 193 3.89 -6.75 -40.05
C LEU A 193 2.47 -6.32 -40.46
N LEU A 194 1.72 -5.67 -39.57
CA LEU A 194 0.36 -5.22 -39.84
C LEU A 194 0.30 -4.24 -41.02
N ALA A 195 1.24 -3.30 -41.11
CA ALA A 195 1.34 -2.35 -42.21
C ALA A 195 1.73 -3.02 -43.54
N SER A 196 2.56 -4.07 -43.48
CA SER A 196 2.95 -4.85 -44.65
C SER A 196 1.80 -5.71 -45.17
N THR A 197 0.96 -6.24 -44.28
CA THR A 197 -0.24 -6.99 -44.67
C THR A 197 -1.34 -6.07 -45.21
N SER A 198 -1.62 -4.96 -44.52
CA SER A 198 -2.63 -4.00 -44.95
C SER A 198 -2.37 -2.62 -44.35
N THR A 199 -1.93 -1.70 -45.21
CA THR A 199 -1.73 -0.29 -44.85
C THR A 199 -3.02 0.34 -44.31
N ARG A 200 -4.17 -0.02 -44.88
CA ARG A 200 -5.49 0.46 -44.43
C ARG A 200 -5.83 -0.08 -43.04
N ALA A 201 -5.60 -1.36 -42.77
CA ALA A 201 -5.82 -1.93 -41.43
C ALA A 201 -4.91 -1.28 -40.40
N TYR A 202 -3.63 -1.06 -40.75
CA TYR A 202 -2.68 -0.37 -39.88
C TYR A 202 -3.08 1.08 -39.60
N GLN A 203 -3.55 1.83 -40.60
CA GLN A 203 -4.04 3.20 -40.39
C GLN A 203 -5.21 3.24 -39.40
N THR A 204 -6.15 2.29 -39.50
CA THR A 204 -7.25 2.16 -38.53
C THR A 204 -6.71 1.81 -37.14
N PHE A 205 -5.84 0.80 -37.04
CA PHE A 205 -5.20 0.40 -35.79
C PHE A 205 -4.50 1.58 -35.10
N ARG A 206 -3.69 2.34 -35.86
CA ARG A 206 -2.93 3.48 -35.35
C ARG A 206 -3.81 4.58 -34.76
N ARG A 207 -5.00 4.82 -35.33
CA ARG A 207 -5.95 5.81 -34.80
C ARG A 207 -6.41 5.44 -33.39
N HIS A 208 -6.75 4.17 -33.17
CA HIS A 208 -7.25 3.69 -31.88
C HIS A 208 -6.13 3.41 -30.88
N PHE A 209 -5.12 2.63 -31.27
CA PHE A 209 -4.11 2.07 -30.36
C PHE A 209 -2.78 2.83 -30.37
N GLY A 210 -2.60 3.77 -31.31
CA GLY A 210 -1.31 4.44 -31.52
C GLY A 210 -0.36 3.61 -32.39
N GLY A 211 0.86 4.11 -32.58
CA GLY A 211 1.85 3.49 -33.46
C GLY A 211 2.59 4.52 -34.32
N GLN A 212 3.69 4.06 -34.92
CA GLN A 212 4.59 4.87 -35.73
C GLN A 212 3.87 5.44 -36.98
N VAL A 213 4.31 6.61 -37.44
CA VAL A 213 3.88 7.13 -38.74
C VAL A 213 4.32 6.18 -39.86
N MET A 214 3.56 6.14 -40.96
CA MET A 214 3.84 5.27 -42.12
C MET A 214 5.28 5.44 -42.63
N SER A 215 5.81 6.67 -42.60
CA SER A 215 7.17 7.00 -43.04
C SER A 215 8.27 6.33 -42.21
N ASN A 216 7.97 5.89 -40.99
CA ASN A 216 8.93 5.28 -40.08
C ASN A 216 8.77 3.75 -40.01
N ILE A 217 7.79 3.19 -40.73
CA ILE A 217 7.54 1.76 -40.79
C ILE A 217 8.53 1.11 -41.75
N ARG A 218 9.09 -0.02 -41.32
CA ARG A 218 9.90 -0.87 -42.19
C ARG A 218 9.00 -1.97 -42.73
N PHE A 219 8.72 -1.92 -44.03
CA PHE A 219 7.97 -2.99 -44.68
C PHE A 219 8.77 -4.29 -44.62
N VAL A 220 8.14 -5.33 -44.08
CA VAL A 220 8.68 -6.68 -44.11
C VAL A 220 8.17 -7.29 -45.40
N VAL A 221 9.09 -7.57 -46.33
CA VAL A 221 8.74 -8.28 -47.57
C VAL A 221 8.39 -9.71 -47.16
N CYS A 222 7.10 -10.06 -47.11
CA CYS A 222 6.70 -11.45 -47.14
C CYS A 222 7.06 -11.99 -48.53
N PRO A 223 7.92 -13.02 -48.66
CA PRO A 223 8.00 -13.75 -49.91
C PRO A 223 6.61 -14.35 -50.12
N LEU A 224 5.91 -13.87 -51.14
CA LEU A 224 4.66 -14.45 -51.61
C LEU A 224 4.98 -15.89 -52.04
N SER A 225 4.78 -16.86 -51.14
CA SER A 225 4.59 -18.24 -51.53
C SER A 225 3.26 -18.29 -52.29
N PHE A 226 3.38 -18.27 -53.61
CA PHE A 226 2.33 -18.67 -54.54
C PHE A 226 1.74 -20.02 -54.10
N LEU A 227 0.46 -20.02 -53.76
CA LEU A 227 -0.47 -21.13 -53.93
C LEU A 227 -1.84 -20.55 -54.29
#